data_AF-A0A812WGP2-F1
#
_entry.id   AF-A0A812WGP2-F1
#
_cell.length_a   1.000
_cell.length_b   1.000
_cell.length_c   1.000
_cell.angle_alpha   90.00
_cell.angle_beta   90.00
_cell.angle_gamma   90.00
#
_symmetry.space_group_name_H-M   'P 1'
#
loop_
_entity.id
_entity.type
_entity.pdbx_description
1 polymer ?
#
loop_
_entity_poly.entity_id
_entity_poly.type
_entity_poly.pdbx_seq_one_letter_code
_entity_poly.pdbx_strand_id
1 'polypeptide(L)'
;MSDTKQLGALSQGSRGHPFLCRRPCVHILRSGSCAHGDSCSYCHFPHEARSKLDTRQRAMCEAMPKAQFLSVLTEMLASQGAEIPGQGRDVLNVLKKELLGVCLTAFG
;
A
#
# COMPACT_ATOMS: atom_id res chain seq x y z
N MET A 1 9.15 -27.02 -11.24
CA MET A 1 9.08 -25.69 -10.60
C MET A 1 8.14 -24.81 -11.41
N SER A 2 6.82 -25.00 -11.31
CA SER A 2 5.84 -24.16 -12.01
C SER A 2 4.46 -24.23 -11.34
N ASP A 3 4.38 -23.90 -10.03
CA ASP A 3 3.09 -23.77 -9.32
C ASP A 3 2.44 -22.42 -9.67
N THR A 4 1.94 -22.28 -10.90
CA THR A 4 1.09 -21.14 -11.29
C THR A 4 -0.33 -21.41 -10.83
N LYS A 5 -0.55 -21.30 -9.51
CA LYS A 5 -1.88 -21.37 -8.89
C LYS A 5 -2.72 -20.19 -9.41
N GLN A 6 -3.84 -20.52 -10.05
CA GLN A 6 -4.74 -19.60 -10.75
C GLN A 6 -4.92 -18.25 -10.03
N LEU A 7 -4.50 -17.19 -10.72
CA LEU A 7 -4.62 -15.80 -10.32
C LEU A 7 -6.08 -15.37 -10.45
N GLY A 8 -6.72 -14.95 -9.35
CA GLY A 8 -8.03 -14.30 -9.40
C GLY A 8 -8.01 -13.08 -10.35
N ALA A 9 -9.11 -12.83 -11.08
CA ALA A 9 -9.18 -11.75 -12.07
C ALA A 9 -8.76 -10.39 -11.47
N LEU A 10 -7.94 -9.62 -12.20
CA LEU A 10 -7.44 -8.32 -11.72
C LEU A 10 -8.60 -7.35 -11.48
N SER A 11 -8.74 -6.85 -10.25
CA SER A 11 -9.69 -5.79 -9.93
C SER A 11 -8.99 -4.47 -9.63
N GLN A 12 -9.75 -3.38 -9.54
CA GLN A 12 -9.26 -2.09 -9.07
C GLN A 12 -8.60 -2.21 -7.68
N GLY A 13 -9.19 -3.01 -6.78
CA GLY A 13 -8.64 -3.29 -5.45
C GLY A 13 -7.34 -4.10 -5.46
N SER A 14 -7.08 -4.85 -6.54
CA SER A 14 -5.86 -5.65 -6.69
C SER A 14 -4.62 -4.83 -7.03
N ARG A 15 -4.76 -3.55 -7.41
CA ARG A 15 -3.61 -2.68 -7.72
C ARG A 15 -2.69 -2.56 -6.49
N GLY A 16 -1.41 -2.85 -6.68
CA GLY A 16 -0.40 -2.85 -5.61
C GLY A 16 -0.25 -4.19 -4.86
N HIS A 17 -0.88 -5.28 -5.31
CA HIS A 17 -0.66 -6.60 -4.72
C HIS A 17 0.80 -7.06 -4.92
N PRO A 18 1.46 -7.70 -3.93
CA PRO A 18 0.92 -8.17 -2.64
C PRO A 18 0.95 -7.14 -1.49
N PHE A 19 1.73 -6.08 -1.61
CA PHE A 19 2.11 -5.23 -0.49
C PHE A 19 1.10 -4.10 -0.18
N LEU A 20 0.61 -3.42 -1.22
CA LEU A 20 -0.18 -2.18 -1.12
C LEU A 20 -1.62 -2.34 -1.63
N CYS A 21 -2.02 -3.54 -2.07
CA CYS A 21 -3.40 -3.79 -2.47
C CYS A 21 -4.39 -3.65 -1.30
N ARG A 22 -5.65 -3.45 -1.67
CA ARG A 22 -6.78 -3.40 -0.73
C ARG A 22 -7.00 -4.77 -0.08
N ARG A 23 -7.89 -4.81 0.92
CA ARG A 23 -8.27 -6.05 1.61
C ARG A 23 -8.82 -7.09 0.62
N PRO A 24 -8.68 -8.40 0.92
CA PRO A 24 -9.22 -9.46 0.06
C PRO A 24 -10.73 -9.32 -0.14
N CYS A 25 -11.17 -9.57 -1.36
CA CYS A 25 -12.58 -9.61 -1.72
C CYS A 25 -13.24 -10.85 -1.11
N VAL A 26 -14.23 -10.62 -0.25
CA VAL A 26 -14.96 -11.71 0.43
C VAL A 26 -15.73 -12.59 -0.54
N HIS A 27 -16.17 -12.05 -1.68
CA HIS A 27 -16.88 -12.80 -2.72
C HIS A 27 -15.93 -13.74 -3.46
N ILE A 28 -14.79 -13.24 -3.95
CA ILE A 28 -13.76 -14.12 -4.54
C ILE A 28 -13.31 -15.18 -3.53
N LEU A 29 -13.10 -14.82 -2.27
CA LEU A 29 -12.63 -15.76 -1.25
C LEU A 29 -13.66 -16.86 -0.93
N ARG A 30 -14.96 -16.54 -0.93
CA ARG A 30 -16.03 -17.50 -0.57
C ARG A 30 -16.56 -18.29 -1.75
N SER A 31 -16.79 -17.64 -2.88
CA SER A 31 -17.47 -18.22 -4.05
C SER A 31 -16.58 -18.36 -5.28
N GLY A 32 -15.33 -17.88 -5.24
CA GLY A 32 -14.42 -17.88 -6.40
C GLY A 32 -14.80 -16.88 -7.50
N SER A 33 -15.90 -16.16 -7.32
CA SER A 33 -16.45 -15.21 -8.31
C SER A 33 -16.96 -13.94 -7.61
N CYS A 34 -16.83 -12.81 -8.30
CA CYS A 34 -17.31 -11.52 -7.84
C CYS A 34 -18.12 -10.83 -8.94
N ALA A 35 -19.35 -10.45 -8.63
CA ALA A 35 -20.25 -9.79 -9.58
C ALA A 35 -19.74 -8.41 -10.05
N HIS A 36 -18.87 -7.76 -9.27
CA HIS A 36 -18.30 -6.47 -9.63
C HIS A 36 -17.15 -6.57 -10.63
N GLY A 37 -16.63 -7.78 -10.91
CA GLY A 37 -15.51 -7.99 -11.83
C GLY A 37 -14.35 -7.04 -11.57
N ASP A 38 -13.84 -6.44 -12.64
CA ASP A 38 -12.66 -5.56 -12.61
C ASP A 38 -12.90 -4.25 -11.83
N SER A 39 -14.17 -3.84 -11.67
CA SER A 39 -14.55 -2.64 -10.92
C SER A 39 -14.55 -2.85 -9.39
N CYS A 40 -14.33 -4.08 -8.92
CA CYS A 40 -14.31 -4.36 -7.49
C CYS A 40 -13.18 -3.58 -6.79
N SER A 41 -13.53 -2.84 -5.74
CA SER A 41 -12.57 -2.10 -4.91
C SER A 41 -11.76 -2.99 -3.95
N TYR A 42 -12.02 -4.30 -3.91
CA TYR A 42 -11.31 -5.27 -3.09
C TYR A 42 -10.41 -6.15 -3.93
N CYS A 43 -9.30 -6.62 -3.34
CA CYS A 43 -8.31 -7.40 -4.06
C CYS A 43 -8.78 -8.84 -4.28
N HIS A 44 -8.64 -9.33 -5.51
CA HIS A 44 -9.07 -10.66 -5.95
C HIS A 44 -7.98 -11.73 -5.83
N PHE A 45 -6.76 -11.35 -5.47
CA PHE A 45 -5.66 -12.31 -5.30
C PHE A 45 -5.66 -12.96 -3.91
N PRO A 46 -5.00 -14.13 -3.75
CA PRO A 46 -4.77 -14.73 -2.44
C PRO A 46 -3.99 -13.79 -1.52
N HIS A 47 -4.34 -13.73 -0.23
CA HIS A 47 -3.60 -12.92 0.74
C HIS A 47 -3.09 -13.79 1.87
N GLU A 48 -1.87 -13.48 2.30
CA GLU A 48 -1.36 -13.94 3.58
C GLU A 48 -2.02 -13.14 4.71
N ALA A 49 -2.08 -13.75 5.89
CA ALA A 49 -2.60 -13.10 7.08
C ALA A 49 -1.70 -11.90 7.43
N ARG A 50 -2.23 -10.68 7.26
CA ARG A 50 -1.54 -9.46 7.70
C ARG A 50 -1.76 -9.27 9.19
N SER A 51 -0.68 -9.06 9.93
CA SER A 51 -0.74 -8.65 11.33
C SER A 51 -1.56 -7.37 11.44
N LYS A 52 -2.65 -7.41 12.21
CA LYS A 52 -3.40 -6.20 12.54
C LYS A 52 -2.57 -5.41 13.56
N LEU A 53 -2.43 -4.12 13.32
CA LEU A 53 -1.92 -3.23 14.36
C LEU A 53 -2.86 -3.31 15.57
N ASP A 54 -2.29 -3.58 16.74
CA ASP A 54 -3.03 -3.51 18.00
C ASP A 54 -3.41 -2.05 18.32
N THR A 55 -4.23 -1.87 19.36
CA THR A 55 -4.73 -0.54 19.74
C THR A 55 -3.60 0.44 20.07
N ARG A 56 -2.54 -0.02 20.74
CA ARG A 56 -1.40 0.81 21.11
C ARG A 56 -0.58 1.20 19.89
N GLN A 57 -0.30 0.24 19.01
CA GLN A 57 0.42 0.46 17.76
C GLN A 57 -0.34 1.44 16.86
N ARG A 58 -1.67 1.31 16.78
CA ARG A 58 -2.51 2.26 16.06
C ARG A 58 -2.42 3.66 16.64
N ALA A 59 -2.54 3.81 17.96
CA ALA A 59 -2.43 5.10 18.62
C ALA A 59 -1.05 5.74 18.41
N MET A 60 0.02 4.95 18.41
CA MET A 60 1.37 5.42 18.09
C MET A 60 1.48 5.94 16.65
N CYS A 61 0.90 5.21 15.68
CA CYS A 61 0.87 5.67 14.29
C CYS A 61 0.02 6.94 14.12
N GLU A 62 -1.11 7.06 14.83
CA GLU A 62 -1.98 8.25 14.78
C GLU A 62 -1.34 9.47 15.45
N ALA A 63 -0.57 9.27 16.52
CA ALA A 63 0.16 10.34 17.21
C ALA A 63 1.47 10.74 16.50
N MET A 64 1.88 10.02 15.45
CA MET A 64 3.12 10.30 14.73
C MET A 64 3.00 11.62 13.94
N PRO A 65 3.85 12.62 14.19
CA PRO A 65 3.83 13.86 13.41
C PRO A 65 4.04 13.58 11.92
N LYS A 66 3.31 14.31 11.06
CA LYS A 66 3.38 14.16 9.59
C LYS A 66 4.83 14.16 9.08
N ALA A 67 5.69 15.02 9.63
CA ALA A 67 7.11 15.09 9.28
C ALA A 67 7.85 13.75 9.50
N GLN A 68 7.66 13.16 10.68
CA GLN A 68 8.32 11.91 11.07
C GLN A 68 7.77 10.73 10.27
N PHE A 69 6.47 10.71 10.00
CA PHE A 69 5.88 9.69 9.13
C PHE A 69 6.44 9.78 7.70
N LEU A 70 6.50 10.99 7.14
CA LEU A 70 7.04 11.21 5.80
C LEU A 70 8.53 10.88 5.71
N SER A 71 9.34 11.13 6.75
CA SER A 71 10.76 10.79 6.74
C SER A 71 10.95 9.28 6.67
N VAL A 72 10.28 8.53 7.55
CA VAL A 72 10.35 7.06 7.60
C VAL A 72 9.84 6.45 6.30
N LEU A 73 8.68 6.91 5.80
CA LEU A 73 8.09 6.41 4.56
C LEU A 73 9.00 6.68 3.36
N THR A 74 9.59 7.87 3.26
CA THR A 74 10.48 8.24 2.15
C THR A 74 11.72 7.36 2.14
N GLU A 75 12.31 7.08 3.30
CA GLU A 75 13.51 6.24 3.41
C GLU A 75 13.24 4.77 3.09
N MET A 76 12.11 4.23 3.57
CA MET A 76 11.66 2.89 3.20
C MET A 76 11.41 2.75 1.70
N LEU A 77 10.71 3.71 1.09
CA LEU A 77 10.44 3.68 -0.34
C LEU A 77 11.67 3.96 -1.18
N ALA A 78 12.63 4.77 -0.70
CA ALA A 78 13.89 5.01 -1.41
C ALA A 78 14.78 3.77 -1.44
N SER A 79 14.83 3.01 -0.35
CA SER A 79 15.59 1.75 -0.30
C SER A 79 14.98 0.64 -1.16
N GLN A 80 13.68 0.70 -1.44
CA GLN A 80 12.97 -0.23 -2.35
C GLN A 80 12.85 0.28 -3.79
N GLY A 81 12.96 1.60 -4.01
CA GLY A 81 12.63 2.29 -5.26
C GLY A 81 13.73 2.30 -6.32
N ALA A 82 14.95 1.85 -6.01
CA ALA A 82 16.03 1.75 -7.00
C ALA A 82 15.70 0.79 -8.16
N GLU A 83 14.81 -0.17 -7.91
CA GLU A 83 14.44 -1.25 -8.84
C GLU A 83 13.08 -1.00 -9.55
N ILE A 84 12.40 0.15 -9.30
CA ILE A 84 11.03 0.38 -9.77
C ILE A 84 11.02 1.35 -10.98
N PRO A 85 10.86 0.87 -12.23
CA PRO A 85 10.63 1.74 -13.38
C PRO A 85 9.22 2.37 -13.37
N GLY A 86 9.08 3.56 -13.98
CA GLY A 86 7.78 4.22 -14.19
C GLY A 86 7.30 5.12 -13.04
N GLN A 87 5.98 5.19 -12.82
CA GLN A 87 5.30 6.16 -11.94
C GLN A 87 5.73 6.12 -10.45
N GLY A 88 6.46 5.08 -10.01
CA GLY A 88 6.98 4.99 -8.64
C GLY A 88 8.02 6.08 -8.31
N ARG A 89 8.74 6.58 -9.31
CA ARG A 89 9.78 7.61 -9.13
C ARG A 89 9.19 8.99 -8.82
N ASP A 90 8.02 9.29 -9.38
CA ASP A 90 7.33 10.58 -9.18
C ASP A 90 6.77 10.71 -7.76
N VAL A 91 6.30 9.60 -7.18
CA VAL A 91 5.78 9.57 -5.80
C VAL A 91 6.86 9.94 -4.79
N LEU A 92 8.08 9.43 -4.95
CA LEU A 92 9.21 9.78 -4.08
C LEU A 92 9.54 11.28 -4.13
N ASN A 93 9.45 11.90 -5.30
CA ASN A 93 9.70 13.33 -5.46
C ASN A 93 8.63 14.18 -4.75
N VAL A 94 7.36 13.77 -4.84
CA VAL A 94 6.25 14.42 -4.11
C VAL A 94 6.43 14.29 -2.60
N LEU A 95 6.78 13.10 -2.11
CA LEU A 95 7.00 12.87 -0.67
C LEU A 95 8.18 13.70 -0.13
N LYS A 96 9.29 13.78 -0.88
CA LYS A 96 10.43 14.63 -0.53
C LYS A 96 10.05 16.11 -0.49
N LYS A 97 9.26 16.59 -1.45
CA LYS A 97 8.78 17.98 -1.48
C LYS A 97 7.89 18.30 -0.28
N GLU A 98 6.96 17.41 0.06
CA GLU A 98 6.10 17.56 1.26
C GLU A 98 6.92 17.58 2.54
N LEU A 99 7.97 16.75 2.65
CA LEU A 99 8.88 16.76 3.80
C LEU A 99 9.58 18.10 3.98
N LEU A 100 10.11 18.67 2.88
CA LEU A 100 10.75 19.99 2.89
C LEU A 100 9.75 21.09 3.29
N GLY A 101 8.50 21.01 2.80
CA GLY A 101 7.43 21.95 3.14
C GLY A 101 7.09 21.93 4.64
N VAL A 102 7.01 20.76 5.26
CA VAL A 102 6.72 20.63 6.70
C VAL A 102 7.86 21.19 7.56
N CYS A 103 9.12 21.00 7.13
CA CYS A 103 10.28 21.53 7.86
C CYS A 103 10.34 23.06 7.84
N LEU A 104 9.96 23.68 6.72
CA LEU A 104 9.88 25.14 6.57
C LEU A 104 8.76 25.76 7.42
N THR A 105 7.65 25.05 7.62
CA THR A 105 6.53 25.52 8.47
C THR A 105 6.74 25.30 9.97
N ALA A 106 7.76 24.53 10.37
CA ALA A 106 8.08 24.28 11.78
C ALA A 106 8.99 25.36 12.41
N PHE A 107 9.48 26.31 11.61
CA PHE A 107 10.31 27.45 12.01
C PHE A 107 9.61 28.82 11.85
N GLY A 108 8.27 28.84 11.81
CA GLY A 108 7.44 30.05 11.75
C GLY A 108 6.59 30.23 12.99
#